data_AF-A0AAP4YL22-F1
#
_entry.id   AF-A0AAP4YL22-F1
#
_cell.length_a   1.000
_cell.length_b   1.000
_cell.length_c   1.000
_cell.angle_alpha   90.00
_cell.angle_beta   90.00
_cell.angle_gamma   90.00
#
_symmetry.space_group_name_H-M   'P 1'
#
loop_
_entity.id
_entity.type
_entity.pdbx_description
1 polymer ?
#
loop_
_entity_poly.entity_id
_entity_poly.type
_entity_poly.pdbx_seq_one_letter_code
_entity_poly.pdbx_strand_id
1 'polypeptide(L)'
;MSLTSAMNTAQSIFNNTGKQTDVTSKNIANVGNANYVKRTAILGTTMAGASIVSNGRAQNESLLRQTISSSSLASGQSTVLNGLQEMKSVFGGNDYESSPATYMKELLKSLDAYAAKPSDAALAATAVTSATDVASSLNKASSELQAMRLRADKEISLQVDKLNGLLAKFEEANNEVKAQTAIGGDPSDALDQREALLKDISSIIGINVVNRPNNDVALYTTDGATLFEIVPRSVTFKTQPGYDATTTGNAIYVDGVALKAGSGSNTTAEGSLQGLMQVRDDLAPTMQSQLDEIARGLITMFAEKPADPTSGLPDMPGLFTYGSPLATTIPPDGTVSPGLAASITVNPALIISKGGNPELLRDGGINGTDYVINTATSGGTGFSALIRSYVTAFDAPMNFAASTRIDTNTSILKYGTNSMGWLEQERSGATSANEAKSALYERSATSYSNSTAVSLDEELSLLMDIEQSYKAATKLVTTVDEMLKSLMDMVR
;
A
#
# COMPACT_ATOMS: atom_id res chain seq x y z
N MET A 1 -3.22 -71.51 -2.75
CA MET A 1 -3.30 -70.55 -1.63
C MET A 1 -3.82 -71.30 -0.42
N SER A 2 -3.18 -71.19 0.75
CA SER A 2 -3.78 -71.68 2.00
C SER A 2 -4.93 -70.76 2.40
N LEU A 3 -5.96 -71.27 3.09
CA LEU A 3 -7.08 -70.46 3.61
C LEU A 3 -6.57 -69.31 4.50
N THR A 4 -5.49 -69.55 5.25
CA THR A 4 -4.79 -68.53 6.05
C THR A 4 -4.21 -67.39 5.20
N SER A 5 -3.66 -67.70 4.02
CA SER A 5 -3.16 -66.68 3.09
C SER A 5 -4.32 -65.83 2.53
N ALA A 6 -5.47 -66.43 2.23
CA ALA A 6 -6.64 -65.71 1.76
C ALA A 6 -7.23 -64.78 2.84
N MET A 7 -7.27 -65.23 4.09
CA MET A 7 -7.73 -64.44 5.24
C MET A 7 -6.79 -63.25 5.52
N ASN A 8 -5.48 -63.46 5.48
CA ASN A 8 -4.49 -62.39 5.66
C ASN A 8 -4.59 -61.33 4.54
N THR A 9 -4.84 -61.77 3.30
CA THR A 9 -5.11 -60.85 2.18
C THR A 9 -6.37 -60.03 2.42
N ALA A 10 -7.48 -60.67 2.84
CA ALA A 10 -8.72 -59.96 3.14
C ALA A 10 -8.54 -58.92 4.28
N GLN A 11 -7.81 -59.27 5.34
CA GLN A 11 -7.50 -58.36 6.44
C GLN A 11 -6.64 -57.16 5.97
N SER A 12 -5.66 -57.40 5.09
CA SER A 12 -4.86 -56.33 4.49
C SER A 12 -5.73 -55.42 3.61
N ILE A 13 -6.64 -55.98 2.80
CA ILE A 13 -7.57 -55.18 2.00
C ILE A 13 -8.44 -54.31 2.90
N PHE A 14 -9.06 -54.84 3.96
CA PHE A 14 -9.90 -54.04 4.85
C PHE A 14 -9.14 -52.91 5.53
N ASN A 15 -7.94 -53.17 6.05
CA ASN A 15 -7.11 -52.15 6.66
C ASN A 15 -6.72 -51.05 5.65
N ASN A 16 -6.41 -51.43 4.41
CA ASN A 16 -6.05 -50.48 3.36
C ASN A 16 -7.25 -49.66 2.89
N THR A 17 -8.39 -50.31 2.62
CA THR A 17 -9.62 -49.61 2.23
C THR A 17 -10.12 -48.70 3.34
N GLY A 18 -9.98 -49.08 4.61
CA GLY A 18 -10.33 -48.21 5.74
C GLY A 18 -9.51 -46.93 5.73
N LYS A 19 -8.18 -47.03 5.60
CA LYS A 19 -7.29 -45.86 5.49
C LYS A 19 -7.57 -45.01 4.24
N GLN A 20 -7.85 -45.65 3.10
CA GLN A 20 -8.21 -44.93 1.88
C GLN A 20 -9.53 -44.16 2.06
N THR A 21 -10.55 -44.78 2.65
CA THR A 21 -11.82 -44.13 3.01
C THR A 21 -11.58 -42.95 3.93
N ASP A 22 -10.72 -43.07 4.95
CA ASP A 22 -10.40 -41.97 5.86
C ASP A 22 -9.77 -40.78 5.14
N VAL A 23 -8.80 -41.03 4.25
CA VAL A 23 -8.13 -39.97 3.46
C VAL A 23 -9.11 -39.28 2.52
N THR A 24 -9.87 -40.06 1.75
CA THR A 24 -10.89 -39.52 0.82
C THR A 24 -11.99 -38.77 1.57
N SER A 25 -12.46 -39.27 2.72
CA SER A 25 -13.45 -38.57 3.53
C SER A 25 -12.91 -37.24 4.07
N LYS A 26 -11.64 -37.20 4.50
CA LYS A 26 -10.98 -35.95 4.91
C LYS A 26 -10.84 -34.97 3.76
N ASN A 27 -10.48 -35.44 2.56
CA ASN A 27 -10.42 -34.60 1.36
C ASN A 27 -11.79 -33.99 1.03
N ILE A 28 -12.84 -34.83 0.99
CA ILE A 28 -14.22 -34.40 0.71
C ILE A 28 -14.67 -33.35 1.73
N ALA A 29 -14.39 -33.56 3.03
CA ALA A 29 -14.73 -32.61 4.08
C ALA A 29 -14.03 -31.25 3.93
N ASN A 30 -12.94 -31.18 3.18
CA ASN A 30 -12.11 -29.98 3.00
C ASN A 30 -12.12 -29.41 1.58
N VAL A 31 -13.01 -29.85 0.68
CA VAL A 31 -13.10 -29.36 -0.71
C VAL A 31 -13.22 -27.83 -0.82
N GLY A 32 -13.82 -27.16 0.17
CA GLY A 32 -13.95 -25.70 0.21
C GLY A 32 -12.82 -24.94 0.91
N ASN A 33 -11.83 -25.63 1.48
CA ASN A 33 -10.75 -25.00 2.24
C ASN A 33 -9.56 -24.67 1.32
N ALA A 34 -9.37 -23.38 1.00
CA ALA A 34 -8.30 -22.91 0.12
C ALA A 34 -6.86 -23.17 0.62
N ASN A 35 -6.71 -23.51 1.90
CA ASN A 35 -5.43 -23.85 2.51
C ASN A 35 -5.23 -25.37 2.70
N TYR A 36 -6.25 -26.18 2.43
CA TYR A 36 -6.14 -27.63 2.49
C TYR A 36 -5.56 -28.16 1.18
N VAL A 37 -4.61 -29.08 1.29
CA VAL A 37 -4.00 -29.75 0.15
C VAL A 37 -4.42 -31.20 0.10
N LYS A 38 -4.76 -31.66 -1.12
CA LYS A 38 -5.20 -33.02 -1.41
C LYS A 38 -4.21 -34.04 -0.89
N ARG A 39 -4.75 -35.01 -0.14
CA ARG A 39 -4.00 -36.15 0.38
C ARG A 39 -4.26 -37.37 -0.48
N THR A 40 -3.28 -38.25 -0.62
CA THR A 40 -3.41 -39.50 -1.35
C THR A 40 -2.99 -40.67 -0.48
N ALA A 41 -3.79 -41.73 -0.48
CA ALA A 41 -3.44 -42.97 0.19
C ALA A 41 -2.64 -43.86 -0.79
N ILE A 42 -1.31 -43.81 -0.71
CA ILE A 42 -0.40 -44.55 -1.59
C ILE A 42 -0.24 -45.97 -1.04
N LEU A 43 -0.72 -46.96 -1.79
CA LEU A 43 -0.43 -48.38 -1.51
C LEU A 43 1.00 -48.72 -1.93
N GLY A 44 1.78 -49.27 -1.00
CA GLY A 44 3.07 -49.87 -1.26
C GLY A 44 3.10 -51.32 -0.78
N THR A 45 3.94 -52.15 -1.39
CA THR A 45 4.13 -53.55 -0.96
C THR A 45 5.45 -53.67 -0.21
N THR A 46 5.42 -54.21 1.01
CA THR A 46 6.63 -54.52 1.78
C THR A 46 7.42 -55.66 1.13
N MET A 47 8.70 -55.79 1.48
CA MET A 47 9.54 -56.94 1.08
C MET A 47 8.94 -58.31 1.47
N ALA A 48 8.03 -58.35 2.45
CA ALA A 48 7.32 -59.55 2.88
C ALA A 48 5.97 -59.78 2.14
N GLY A 49 5.64 -58.96 1.14
CA GLY A 49 4.42 -59.09 0.33
C GLY A 49 3.15 -58.47 0.95
N ALA A 50 3.23 -57.82 2.12
CA ALA A 50 2.10 -57.14 2.74
C ALA A 50 1.93 -55.72 2.18
N SER A 51 0.70 -55.32 1.85
CA SER A 51 0.38 -53.95 1.42
C SER A 51 0.30 -53.00 2.62
N ILE A 52 1.02 -51.88 2.55
CA ILE A 52 0.99 -50.74 3.48
C ILE A 52 0.41 -49.53 2.75
N VAL A 53 -0.49 -48.79 3.39
CA VAL A 53 -0.88 -47.44 2.95
C VAL A 53 -0.01 -46.40 3.65
N SER A 54 0.67 -45.58 2.85
CA SER A 54 1.34 -44.35 3.28
C SER A 54 0.54 -43.14 2.80
N ASN A 55 0.54 -42.05 3.57
CA ASN A 55 -0.11 -40.82 3.16
C ASN A 55 0.86 -39.99 2.31
N GLY A 56 0.44 -39.65 1.11
CA GLY A 56 1.04 -38.64 0.26
C GLY A 56 0.27 -37.32 0.36
N ARG A 57 0.96 -36.21 0.11
CA ARG A 57 0.37 -34.88 -0.02
C ARG A 57 0.71 -34.35 -1.41
N ALA A 58 -0.26 -33.78 -2.12
CA ALA A 58 0.00 -33.14 -3.41
C ALA A 58 0.87 -31.89 -3.19
N GLN A 59 2.11 -31.87 -3.67
CA GLN A 59 3.01 -30.75 -3.40
C GLN A 59 3.61 -30.22 -4.68
N ASN A 60 3.54 -28.90 -4.86
CA ASN A 60 4.27 -28.20 -5.90
C ASN A 60 4.94 -26.96 -5.30
N GLU A 61 6.16 -27.15 -4.85
CA GLU A 61 6.89 -26.14 -4.08
C GLU A 61 7.28 -24.93 -4.94
N SER A 62 7.57 -25.15 -6.22
CA SER A 62 7.87 -24.06 -7.16
C SER A 62 6.64 -23.16 -7.36
N LEU A 63 5.45 -23.74 -7.52
CA LEU A 63 4.21 -22.97 -7.61
C LEU A 63 3.85 -22.29 -6.28
N LEU A 64 4.13 -22.91 -5.13
CA LEU A 64 3.96 -22.29 -3.83
C LEU A 64 4.84 -21.04 -3.69
N ARG A 65 6.15 -21.17 -3.98
CA ARG A 65 7.09 -20.03 -3.97
C ARG A 65 6.65 -18.92 -4.91
N GLN A 66 6.19 -19.28 -6.12
CA GLN A 66 5.67 -18.29 -7.08
C GLN A 66 4.41 -17.60 -6.56
N THR A 67 3.52 -18.32 -5.88
CA THR A 67 2.31 -17.76 -5.26
C THR A 67 2.65 -16.79 -4.14
N ILE A 68 3.59 -17.15 -3.27
CA ILE A 68 4.10 -16.31 -2.18
C ILE A 68 4.71 -15.01 -2.73
N SER A 69 5.61 -15.13 -3.71
CA SER A 69 6.28 -13.97 -4.32
C SER A 69 5.30 -13.06 -5.09
N SER A 70 4.37 -13.63 -5.85
CA SER A 70 3.36 -12.81 -6.55
C SER A 70 2.36 -12.17 -5.59
N SER A 71 2.04 -12.82 -4.46
CA SER A 71 1.18 -12.26 -3.41
C SER A 71 1.81 -11.01 -2.77
N SER A 72 3.10 -11.07 -2.42
CA SER A 72 3.80 -9.91 -1.83
C SER A 72 3.84 -8.73 -2.80
N LEU A 73 4.16 -8.98 -4.08
CA LEU A 73 4.16 -7.94 -5.12
C LEU A 73 2.78 -7.30 -5.31
N ALA A 74 1.72 -8.11 -5.38
CA ALA A 74 0.35 -7.63 -5.52
C ALA A 74 -0.09 -6.81 -4.30
N SER A 75 0.25 -7.27 -3.08
CA SER A 75 -0.08 -6.56 -1.84
C SER A 75 0.62 -5.20 -1.75
N GLY A 76 1.91 -5.15 -2.06
CA GLY A 76 2.68 -3.89 -2.08
C GLY A 76 2.11 -2.89 -3.10
N GLN A 77 1.80 -3.35 -4.31
CA GLN A 77 1.22 -2.51 -5.35
C GLN A 77 -0.18 -2.00 -5.03
N SER A 78 -1.06 -2.85 -4.50
CA SER A 78 -2.41 -2.48 -4.08
C SER A 78 -2.36 -1.42 -2.97
N THR A 79 -1.44 -1.59 -2.01
CA THR A 79 -1.22 -0.62 -0.92
C THR A 79 -0.83 0.76 -1.46
N VAL A 80 0.10 0.83 -2.41
CA VAL A 80 0.53 2.09 -3.04
C VAL A 80 -0.60 2.72 -3.84
N LEU A 81 -1.35 1.92 -4.62
CA LEU A 81 -2.49 2.41 -5.39
C LEU A 81 -3.57 3.02 -4.48
N ASN A 82 -3.88 2.36 -3.36
CA ASN A 82 -4.84 2.88 -2.38
C ASN A 82 -4.38 4.22 -1.79
N GLY A 83 -3.10 4.36 -1.45
CA GLY A 83 -2.53 5.64 -1.00
C GLY A 83 -2.64 6.76 -2.03
N LEU A 84 -2.38 6.45 -3.32
CA LEU A 84 -2.54 7.42 -4.42
C LEU A 84 -4.00 7.79 -4.68
N GLN A 85 -4.93 6.83 -4.58
CA GLN A 85 -6.37 7.10 -4.67
C GLN A 85 -6.84 8.02 -3.53
N GLU A 86 -6.32 7.79 -2.34
CA GLU A 86 -6.61 8.65 -1.20
C GLU A 86 -6.06 10.08 -1.40
N MET A 87 -4.83 10.22 -1.92
CA MET A 87 -4.28 11.53 -2.28
C MET A 87 -5.17 12.24 -3.31
N LYS A 88 -5.67 11.51 -4.31
CA LYS A 88 -6.62 12.05 -5.29
C LYS A 88 -7.91 12.57 -4.62
N SER A 89 -8.44 11.84 -3.65
CA SER A 89 -9.62 12.28 -2.89
C SER A 89 -9.40 13.58 -2.11
N VAL A 90 -8.18 13.85 -1.62
CA VAL A 90 -7.83 15.12 -0.95
C VAL A 90 -8.08 16.33 -1.85
N PHE A 91 -7.87 16.18 -3.17
CA PHE A 91 -7.97 17.27 -4.13
C PHE A 91 -9.32 17.37 -4.87
N GLY A 92 -10.33 16.61 -4.46
CA GLY A 92 -11.69 16.69 -5.02
C GLY A 92 -12.11 15.44 -5.82
N GLY A 93 -11.21 14.48 -6.02
CA GLY A 93 -11.52 13.27 -6.76
C GLY A 93 -11.27 13.43 -8.26
N ASN A 94 -12.26 13.15 -9.10
CA ASN A 94 -12.04 12.99 -10.54
C ASN A 94 -11.73 14.29 -11.28
N ASP A 95 -12.35 15.41 -10.90
CA ASP A 95 -12.21 16.67 -11.61
C ASP A 95 -11.33 17.69 -10.86
N TYR A 96 -10.71 17.28 -9.75
CA TYR A 96 -9.77 18.09 -8.97
C TYR A 96 -10.35 19.46 -8.55
N GLU A 97 -11.65 19.49 -8.23
CA GLU A 97 -12.41 20.71 -8.00
C GLU A 97 -11.90 21.49 -6.79
N SER A 98 -11.33 20.81 -5.79
CA SER A 98 -10.75 21.43 -4.60
C SER A 98 -9.23 21.55 -4.67
N SER A 99 -8.63 21.38 -5.86
CA SER A 99 -7.18 21.56 -6.03
C SER A 99 -6.80 23.04 -5.98
N PRO A 100 -5.59 23.38 -5.45
CA PRO A 100 -5.08 24.75 -5.47
C PRO A 100 -5.04 25.37 -6.87
N ALA A 101 -4.82 24.56 -7.92
CA ALA A 101 -4.81 25.03 -9.30
C ALA A 101 -6.18 25.59 -9.74
N THR A 102 -7.28 24.96 -9.31
CA THR A 102 -8.64 25.43 -9.59
C THR A 102 -8.91 26.77 -8.90
N TYR A 103 -8.59 26.88 -7.60
CA TYR A 103 -8.77 28.12 -6.86
C TYR A 103 -7.87 29.26 -7.38
N MET A 104 -6.65 28.97 -7.83
CA MET A 104 -5.78 29.98 -8.44
C MET A 104 -6.35 30.56 -9.74
N LYS A 105 -7.05 29.76 -10.55
CA LYS A 105 -7.75 30.25 -11.75
C LYS A 105 -8.88 31.20 -11.40
N GLU A 106 -9.66 30.88 -10.37
CA GLU A 106 -10.72 31.79 -9.89
C GLU A 106 -10.14 33.08 -9.29
N LEU A 107 -9.02 33.00 -8.57
CA LEU A 107 -8.30 34.20 -8.11
C LEU A 107 -7.84 35.08 -9.29
N LEU A 108 -7.23 34.48 -10.32
CA LEU A 108 -6.82 35.21 -11.52
C LEU A 108 -8.02 35.94 -12.16
N LYS A 109 -9.16 35.26 -12.29
CA LYS A 109 -10.40 35.85 -12.83
C LYS A 109 -10.93 37.00 -11.97
N SER A 110 -10.92 36.86 -10.64
CA SER A 110 -11.30 37.93 -9.72
C SER A 110 -10.37 39.14 -9.82
N LEU A 111 -9.07 38.92 -10.00
CA LEU A 111 -8.09 39.99 -10.21
C LEU A 111 -8.25 40.69 -11.56
N ASP A 112 -8.54 39.95 -12.63
CA ASP A 112 -8.82 40.53 -13.96
C ASP A 112 -10.09 41.40 -13.94
N ALA A 113 -11.15 40.92 -13.28
CA ALA A 113 -12.37 41.70 -13.05
C ALA A 113 -12.08 42.98 -12.25
N TYR A 114 -11.28 42.89 -11.19
CA TYR A 114 -10.90 44.06 -10.39
C TYR A 114 -10.01 45.04 -11.17
N ALA A 115 -9.07 44.53 -11.98
CA ALA A 115 -8.24 45.35 -12.86
C ALA A 115 -9.05 46.13 -13.90
N ALA A 116 -10.18 45.59 -14.36
CA ALA A 116 -11.08 46.27 -15.29
C ALA A 116 -11.85 47.43 -14.63
N LYS A 117 -12.10 47.37 -13.32
CA LYS A 117 -12.81 48.39 -12.53
C LYS A 117 -12.12 48.63 -11.17
N PRO A 118 -10.94 49.28 -11.16
CA PRO A 118 -10.10 49.39 -9.97
C PRO A 118 -10.71 50.27 -8.86
N SER A 119 -11.70 51.10 -9.18
CA SER A 119 -12.43 51.91 -8.18
C SER A 119 -13.55 51.15 -7.47
N ASP A 120 -13.83 49.90 -7.83
CA ASP A 120 -14.91 49.09 -7.25
C ASP A 120 -14.42 48.30 -6.02
N ALA A 121 -14.77 48.79 -4.83
CA ALA A 121 -14.40 48.15 -3.57
C ALA A 121 -14.97 46.73 -3.39
N ALA A 122 -16.10 46.40 -4.04
CA ALA A 122 -16.68 45.06 -3.95
C ALA A 122 -15.84 44.04 -4.75
N LEU A 123 -15.29 44.45 -5.90
CA LEU A 123 -14.36 43.62 -6.66
C LEU A 123 -13.04 43.41 -5.92
N ALA A 124 -12.54 44.44 -5.22
CA ALA A 124 -11.38 44.33 -4.34
C ALA A 124 -11.60 43.27 -3.25
N ALA A 125 -12.74 43.34 -2.55
CA ALA A 125 -13.11 42.37 -1.51
C ALA A 125 -13.28 40.95 -2.08
N THR A 126 -13.82 40.82 -3.30
CA THR A 126 -13.96 39.53 -3.99
C THR A 126 -12.61 38.91 -4.29
N ALA A 127 -11.63 39.68 -4.79
CA ALA A 127 -10.27 39.19 -5.05
C ALA A 127 -9.58 38.71 -3.77
N VAL A 128 -9.70 39.44 -2.66
CA VAL A 128 -9.17 39.01 -1.34
C VAL A 128 -9.85 37.72 -0.84
N THR A 129 -11.15 37.57 -1.11
CA THR A 129 -11.89 36.34 -0.77
C THR A 129 -11.38 35.16 -1.58
N SER A 130 -11.23 35.29 -2.90
CA SER A 130 -10.64 34.24 -3.74
C SER A 130 -9.22 33.88 -3.32
N ALA A 131 -8.43 34.86 -2.86
CA ALA A 131 -7.09 34.59 -2.32
C ALA A 131 -7.15 33.80 -1.00
N THR A 132 -8.16 34.08 -0.17
CA THR A 132 -8.41 33.33 1.07
C THR A 132 -8.78 31.88 0.77
N ASP A 133 -9.56 31.64 -0.29
CA ASP A 133 -9.91 30.29 -0.75
C ASP A 133 -8.67 29.53 -1.24
N VAL A 134 -7.77 30.18 -1.98
CA VAL A 134 -6.48 29.60 -2.39
C VAL A 134 -5.65 29.18 -1.17
N ALA A 135 -5.44 30.09 -0.20
CA ALA A 135 -4.69 29.77 1.02
C ALA A 135 -5.33 28.62 1.81
N SER A 136 -6.66 28.63 1.95
CA SER A 136 -7.41 27.58 2.64
C SER A 136 -7.29 26.23 1.95
N SER A 137 -7.31 26.19 0.61
CA SER A 137 -7.13 24.96 -0.16
C SER A 137 -5.74 24.34 0.06
N LEU A 138 -4.68 25.17 0.10
CA LEU A 138 -3.31 24.74 0.38
C LEU A 138 -3.16 24.23 1.81
N ASN A 139 -3.70 24.95 2.80
CA ASN A 139 -3.66 24.54 4.20
C ASN A 139 -4.38 23.19 4.40
N LYS A 140 -5.58 23.05 3.82
CA LYS A 140 -6.37 21.82 3.91
C LYS A 140 -5.65 20.65 3.26
N ALA A 141 -5.17 20.81 2.02
CA ALA A 141 -4.45 19.75 1.33
C ALA A 141 -3.19 19.32 2.09
N SER A 142 -2.43 20.28 2.63
CA SER A 142 -1.26 19.98 3.46
C SER A 142 -1.63 19.20 4.73
N SER A 143 -2.67 19.65 5.45
CA SER A 143 -3.15 18.96 6.66
C SER A 143 -3.60 17.51 6.37
N GLU A 144 -4.34 17.29 5.29
CA GLU A 144 -4.81 15.96 4.91
C GLU A 144 -3.66 15.04 4.48
N LEU A 145 -2.63 15.56 3.80
CA LEU A 145 -1.41 14.79 3.49
C LEU A 145 -0.65 14.40 4.77
N GLN A 146 -0.54 15.30 5.75
CA GLN A 146 0.08 14.92 7.04
C GLN A 146 -0.78 13.90 7.81
N ALA A 147 -2.11 14.01 7.75
CA ALA A 147 -3.02 13.04 8.35
C ALA A 147 -2.93 11.66 7.67
N MET A 148 -2.75 11.62 6.35
CA MET A 148 -2.48 10.39 5.61
C MET A 148 -1.16 9.73 6.06
N ARG A 149 -0.08 10.51 6.22
CA ARG A 149 1.21 10.01 6.72
C ARG A 149 1.08 9.42 8.13
N LEU A 150 0.34 10.10 9.01
CA LEU A 150 0.06 9.61 10.36
C LEU A 150 -0.77 8.31 10.35
N ARG A 151 -1.73 8.17 9.43
CA ARG A 151 -2.51 6.93 9.28
C ARG A 151 -1.67 5.79 8.74
N ALA A 152 -0.81 6.05 7.75
CA ALA A 152 0.15 5.07 7.26
C ALA A 152 1.11 4.61 8.37
N ASP A 153 1.60 5.52 9.21
CA ASP A 153 2.44 5.18 10.38
C ASP A 153 1.72 4.24 11.37
N LYS A 154 0.46 4.55 11.72
CA LYS A 154 -0.34 3.68 12.58
C LYS A 154 -0.59 2.30 11.97
N GLU A 155 -0.91 2.26 10.67
CA GLU A 155 -1.11 1.00 9.95
C GLU A 155 0.17 0.16 9.89
N ILE A 156 1.34 0.80 9.70
CA ILE A 156 2.64 0.12 9.80
C ILE A 156 2.79 -0.55 11.17
N SER A 157 2.47 0.15 12.27
CA SER A 157 2.54 -0.43 13.62
C SER A 157 1.65 -1.66 13.76
N LEU A 158 0.39 -1.58 13.30
CA LEU A 158 -0.55 -2.69 13.34
C LEU A 158 -0.08 -3.90 12.52
N GLN A 159 0.53 -3.64 11.36
CA GLN A 159 1.08 -4.69 10.51
C GLN A 159 2.34 -5.33 11.09
N VAL A 160 3.19 -4.57 11.77
CA VAL A 160 4.34 -5.11 12.52
C VAL A 160 3.88 -6.01 13.66
N ASP A 161 2.88 -5.58 14.43
CA ASP A 161 2.30 -6.42 15.50
C ASP A 161 1.68 -7.70 14.95
N LYS A 162 0.91 -7.58 13.85
CA LYS A 162 0.33 -8.74 13.14
C LYS A 162 1.41 -9.68 12.63
N LEU A 163 2.47 -9.15 12.02
CA LEU A 163 3.59 -9.93 11.49
C LEU A 163 4.29 -10.72 12.60
N ASN A 164 4.60 -10.09 13.73
CA ASN A 164 5.18 -10.78 14.89
C ASN A 164 4.28 -11.91 15.39
N GLY A 165 2.96 -11.68 15.45
CA GLY A 165 1.98 -12.72 15.80
C GLY A 165 1.91 -13.88 14.79
N LEU A 166 2.02 -13.59 13.49
CA LEU A 166 2.09 -14.62 12.45
C LEU A 166 3.38 -15.43 12.52
N LEU A 167 4.51 -14.79 12.79
CA LEU A 167 5.80 -15.47 12.95
C LEU A 167 5.80 -16.42 14.17
N ALA A 168 5.17 -16.04 15.28
CA ALA A 168 5.00 -16.92 16.44
C ALA A 168 4.15 -18.16 16.10
N LYS A 169 3.03 -18.00 15.39
CA LYS A 169 2.23 -19.14 14.91
C LYS A 169 2.98 -19.99 13.89
N PHE A 170 3.84 -19.36 13.07
CA PHE A 170 4.67 -20.06 12.10
C PHE A 170 5.69 -20.95 12.81
N GLU A 171 6.30 -20.47 13.90
CA GLU A 171 7.19 -21.28 14.74
C GLU A 171 6.49 -22.55 15.25
N GLU A 172 5.27 -22.42 15.82
CA GLU A 172 4.49 -23.55 16.31
C GLU A 172 4.22 -24.58 15.20
N ALA A 173 3.71 -24.13 14.06
CA ALA A 173 3.42 -25.00 12.92
C ALA A 173 4.69 -25.66 12.37
N ASN A 174 5.80 -24.92 12.27
CA ASN A 174 7.07 -25.45 11.77
C ASN A 174 7.69 -26.48 12.74
N ASN A 175 7.59 -26.24 14.05
CA ASN A 175 8.04 -27.19 15.06
C ASN A 175 7.21 -28.49 15.04
N GLU A 176 5.90 -28.40 14.83
CA GLU A 176 5.05 -29.59 14.67
C GLU A 176 5.41 -30.38 13.41
N VAL A 177 5.61 -29.70 12.26
CA VAL A 177 6.08 -30.35 11.02
C VAL A 177 7.38 -31.11 11.26
N LYS A 178 8.35 -30.47 11.93
CA LYS A 178 9.64 -31.06 12.25
C LYS A 178 9.51 -32.26 13.17
N ALA A 179 8.69 -32.16 14.22
CA ALA A 179 8.45 -33.24 15.18
C ALA A 179 7.81 -34.46 14.52
N GLN A 180 6.73 -34.28 13.76
CA GLN A 180 6.06 -35.36 13.03
C GLN A 180 6.98 -35.98 11.99
N THR A 181 7.72 -35.17 11.23
CA THR A 181 8.67 -35.69 10.23
C THR A 181 9.78 -36.52 10.88
N ALA A 182 10.32 -36.09 12.03
CA ALA A 182 11.40 -36.79 12.71
C ALA A 182 11.01 -38.19 13.24
N ILE A 183 9.75 -38.38 13.63
CA ILE A 183 9.22 -39.67 14.08
C ILE A 183 8.62 -40.51 12.95
N GLY A 184 8.66 -40.04 11.70
CA GLY A 184 8.05 -40.69 10.54
C GLY A 184 6.51 -40.65 10.54
N GLY A 185 5.92 -39.70 11.25
CA GLY A 185 4.47 -39.42 11.29
C GLY A 185 3.98 -38.64 10.07
N ASP A 186 2.70 -38.22 10.10
CA ASP A 186 2.06 -37.46 9.03
C ASP A 186 1.97 -35.96 9.41
N PRO A 187 2.83 -35.08 8.86
CA PRO A 187 2.83 -33.65 9.16
C PRO A 187 1.79 -32.85 8.35
N SER A 188 0.88 -33.48 7.59
CA SER A 188 0.06 -32.79 6.57
C SER A 188 -0.76 -31.61 7.11
N ASP A 189 -1.42 -31.76 8.26
CA ASP A 189 -2.21 -30.67 8.87
C ASP A 189 -1.33 -29.47 9.26
N ALA A 190 -0.15 -29.75 9.83
CA ALA A 190 0.82 -28.71 10.21
C ALA A 190 1.47 -28.05 8.98
N LEU A 191 1.67 -28.80 7.89
CA LEU A 191 2.12 -28.26 6.60
C LEU A 191 1.08 -27.30 6.01
N ASP A 192 -0.20 -27.67 6.01
CA ASP A 192 -1.29 -26.83 5.52
C ASP A 192 -1.36 -25.51 6.32
N GLN A 193 -1.27 -25.58 7.65
CA GLN A 193 -1.21 -24.39 8.52
C GLN A 193 0.02 -23.53 8.25
N ARG A 194 1.20 -24.15 8.11
CA ARG A 194 2.44 -23.43 7.82
C ARG A 194 2.37 -22.70 6.49
N GLU A 195 1.85 -23.34 5.45
CA GLU A 195 1.69 -22.74 4.13
C GLU A 195 0.66 -21.61 4.11
N ALA A 196 -0.43 -21.71 4.87
CA ALA A 196 -1.37 -20.61 5.06
C ALA A 196 -0.70 -19.39 5.71
N LEU A 197 0.08 -19.62 6.78
CA LEU A 197 0.83 -18.56 7.46
C LEU A 197 1.88 -17.91 6.55
N LEU A 198 2.55 -18.69 5.70
CA LEU A 198 3.48 -18.15 4.71
C LEU A 198 2.79 -17.18 3.75
N LYS A 199 1.58 -17.51 3.26
CA LYS A 199 0.80 -16.61 2.41
C LYS A 199 0.44 -15.31 3.15
N ASP A 200 -0.06 -15.42 4.39
CA ASP A 200 -0.40 -14.26 5.21
C ASP A 200 0.82 -13.36 5.49
N ILE A 201 1.96 -13.95 5.86
CA ILE A 201 3.22 -13.23 6.07
C ILE A 201 3.65 -12.53 4.78
N SER A 202 3.58 -13.23 3.64
CA SER A 202 3.99 -12.68 2.34
C SER A 202 3.18 -11.47 1.91
N SER A 203 1.91 -11.39 2.32
CA SER A 203 1.08 -10.21 2.06
C SER A 203 1.57 -8.96 2.83
N ILE A 204 2.24 -9.14 3.97
CA ILE A 204 2.73 -8.05 4.82
C ILE A 204 4.15 -7.63 4.44
N ILE A 205 5.03 -8.62 4.21
CA ILE A 205 6.44 -8.42 3.88
C ILE A 205 6.90 -9.46 2.86
N GLY A 206 7.74 -9.05 1.90
CA GLY A 206 8.38 -9.96 0.96
C GLY A 206 9.26 -10.98 1.69
N ILE A 207 9.05 -12.27 1.39
CA ILE A 207 9.80 -13.37 2.01
C ILE A 207 10.39 -14.32 0.98
N ASN A 208 11.56 -14.85 1.32
CA ASN A 208 12.22 -15.97 0.68
C ASN A 208 12.21 -17.17 1.63
N VAL A 209 11.66 -18.28 1.15
CA VAL A 209 11.49 -19.52 1.91
C VAL A 209 12.62 -20.49 1.55
N VAL A 210 13.40 -20.92 2.55
CA VAL A 210 14.53 -21.84 2.37
C VAL A 210 14.30 -23.11 3.18
N ASN A 211 14.23 -24.26 2.50
CA ASN A 211 14.07 -25.54 3.17
C ASN A 211 15.38 -26.04 3.77
N ARG A 212 15.24 -26.76 4.88
CA ARG A 212 16.29 -27.43 5.63
C ARG A 212 15.93 -28.91 5.84
N PRO A 213 16.86 -29.75 6.32
CA PRO A 213 16.56 -31.14 6.65
C PRO A 213 15.35 -31.28 7.60
N ASN A 214 14.67 -32.44 7.56
CA ASN A 214 13.47 -32.74 8.35
C ASN A 214 12.26 -31.81 8.07
N ASN A 215 12.13 -31.33 6.83
CA ASN A 215 11.09 -30.38 6.41
C ASN A 215 11.11 -29.06 7.20
N ASP A 216 12.22 -28.71 7.85
CA ASP A 216 12.37 -27.42 8.51
C ASP A 216 12.49 -26.27 7.49
N VAL A 217 12.12 -25.05 7.88
CA VAL A 217 12.07 -23.88 7.00
C VAL A 217 12.69 -22.67 7.67
N ALA A 218 13.56 -21.98 6.93
CA ALA A 218 14.05 -20.65 7.27
C ALA A 218 13.33 -19.59 6.43
N LEU A 219 13.10 -18.41 7.01
CA LEU A 219 12.52 -17.26 6.33
C LEU A 219 13.51 -16.11 6.35
N TYR A 220 13.73 -15.52 5.18
CA TYR A 220 14.47 -14.28 5.00
C TYR A 220 13.55 -13.26 4.33
N THR A 221 13.74 -11.98 4.60
CA THR A 221 13.15 -10.94 3.76
C THR A 221 13.77 -11.03 2.37
N THR A 222 13.11 -10.45 1.37
CA THR A 222 13.69 -10.37 0.02
C THR A 222 14.93 -9.48 -0.06
N ASP A 223 15.09 -8.55 0.89
CA ASP A 223 16.31 -7.77 1.13
C ASP A 223 17.42 -8.57 1.87
N GLY A 224 17.15 -9.81 2.28
CA GLY A 224 18.13 -10.73 2.89
C GLY A 224 18.22 -10.68 4.42
N ALA A 225 17.38 -9.92 5.11
CA ALA A 225 17.33 -9.92 6.57
C ALA A 225 16.66 -11.20 7.09
N THR A 226 17.16 -11.77 8.18
CA THR A 226 16.60 -13.00 8.75
C THR A 226 15.27 -12.71 9.46
N LEU A 227 14.21 -13.41 9.10
CA LEU A 227 12.90 -13.35 9.79
C LEU A 227 12.69 -14.54 10.73
N PHE A 228 13.13 -15.73 10.31
CA PHE A 228 12.96 -16.95 11.08
C PHE A 228 14.05 -17.96 10.75
N GLU A 229 14.59 -18.63 11.77
CA GLU A 229 15.45 -19.81 11.57
C GLU A 229 15.12 -20.95 12.53
N ILE A 230 15.08 -20.64 13.83
CA ILE A 230 14.69 -21.58 14.89
C ILE A 230 13.58 -20.92 15.71
N VAL A 231 13.80 -19.64 16.03
CA VAL A 231 12.83 -18.74 16.65
C VAL A 231 12.61 -17.54 15.73
N PRO A 232 11.44 -16.87 15.80
CA PRO A 232 11.20 -15.60 15.15
C PRO A 232 12.24 -14.54 15.52
N ARG A 233 12.73 -13.79 14.55
CA ARG A 233 13.48 -12.56 14.79
C ARG A 233 12.50 -11.42 15.07
N SER A 234 12.91 -10.48 15.91
CA SER A 234 12.06 -9.35 16.28
C SER A 234 11.93 -8.38 15.10
N VAL A 235 10.68 -8.10 14.70
CA VAL A 235 10.35 -6.98 13.83
C VAL A 235 9.89 -5.82 14.71
N THR A 236 10.55 -4.68 14.61
CA THR A 236 10.29 -3.53 15.48
C THR A 236 10.00 -2.27 14.67
N PHE A 237 9.07 -1.48 15.17
CA PHE A 237 8.74 -0.18 14.65
C PHE A 237 8.31 0.72 15.80
N LYS A 238 8.70 2.00 15.74
CA LYS A 238 8.28 3.02 16.70
C LYS A 238 7.48 4.06 15.96
N THR A 239 6.24 4.25 16.37
CA THR A 239 5.34 5.25 15.78
C THR A 239 5.82 6.67 16.05
N GLN A 240 5.46 7.60 15.15
CA GLN A 240 5.57 9.04 15.40
C GLN A 240 4.25 9.58 16.00
N PRO A 241 4.31 10.53 16.96
CA PRO A 241 3.11 11.09 17.58
C PRO A 241 2.32 12.02 16.64
N GLY A 242 2.99 12.56 15.61
CA GLY A 242 2.42 13.46 14.62
C GLY A 242 3.37 13.61 13.43
N TYR A 243 2.86 14.18 12.35
CA TYR A 243 3.62 14.48 11.15
C TYR A 243 3.45 15.96 10.78
N ASP A 244 4.55 16.57 10.42
CA ASP A 244 4.61 17.84 9.69
C ASP A 244 5.50 17.68 8.45
N ALA A 245 5.65 18.75 7.68
CA ALA A 245 6.45 18.76 6.46
C ALA A 245 7.95 18.48 6.67
N THR A 246 8.46 18.57 7.90
CA THR A 246 9.87 18.31 8.25
C THR A 246 10.08 16.94 8.91
N THR A 247 9.00 16.33 9.40
CA THR A 247 9.04 15.06 10.12
C THR A 247 9.42 13.94 9.16
N THR A 248 10.47 13.19 9.50
CA THR A 248 10.84 11.96 8.80
C THR A 248 10.24 10.75 9.50
N GLY A 249 9.66 9.82 8.73
CA GLY A 249 9.11 8.59 9.28
C GLY A 249 10.19 7.68 9.86
N ASN A 250 9.90 6.99 10.96
CA ASN A 250 10.84 6.04 11.54
C ASN A 250 11.00 4.81 10.64
N ALA A 251 12.19 4.22 10.61
CA ALA A 251 12.43 2.97 9.92
C ALA A 251 11.80 1.78 10.67
N ILE A 252 11.46 0.74 9.91
CA ILE A 252 11.12 -0.59 10.44
C ILE A 252 12.42 -1.40 10.47
N TYR A 253 12.65 -2.14 11.55
CA TYR A 253 13.83 -2.98 11.69
C TYR A 253 13.45 -4.45 11.79
N VAL A 254 14.11 -5.29 10.99
CA VAL A 254 14.04 -6.75 11.06
C VAL A 254 15.40 -7.25 11.53
N ASP A 255 15.47 -7.81 12.75
CA ASP A 255 16.73 -8.25 13.37
C ASP A 255 17.82 -7.13 13.39
N GLY A 256 17.40 -5.88 13.59
CA GLY A 256 18.27 -4.71 13.58
C GLY A 256 18.63 -4.16 12.19
N VAL A 257 18.21 -4.80 11.11
CA VAL A 257 18.40 -4.32 9.73
C VAL A 257 17.20 -3.50 9.29
N ALA A 258 17.42 -2.28 8.79
CA ALA A 258 16.35 -1.40 8.32
C ALA A 258 15.72 -1.93 7.04
N LEU A 259 14.40 -2.07 7.03
CA LEU A 259 13.60 -2.40 5.85
C LEU A 259 13.57 -1.20 4.89
N LYS A 260 13.70 -1.46 3.59
CA LYS A 260 13.62 -0.40 2.57
C LYS A 260 12.17 -0.17 2.15
N ALA A 261 11.81 1.10 1.93
CA ALA A 261 10.55 1.44 1.30
C ALA A 261 10.54 1.02 -0.18
N GLY A 262 9.34 0.80 -0.74
CA GLY A 262 9.17 0.68 -2.19
C GLY A 262 9.45 2.01 -2.91
N SER A 263 9.60 1.96 -4.23
CA SER A 263 9.81 3.14 -5.07
C SER A 263 9.09 3.02 -6.41
N GLY A 264 8.65 4.17 -6.94
CA GLY A 264 7.98 4.31 -8.23
C GLY A 264 6.50 3.89 -8.25
N SER A 265 5.79 4.29 -9.31
CA SER A 265 4.38 3.95 -9.53
C SER A 265 4.13 2.46 -9.75
N ASN A 266 4.96 1.81 -10.59
CA ASN A 266 5.11 0.36 -10.57
C ASN A 266 6.07 -0.01 -9.44
N THR A 267 5.53 -0.08 -8.23
CA THR A 267 6.34 -0.11 -7.01
C THR A 267 7.26 -1.33 -6.93
N THR A 268 8.44 -1.13 -6.38
CA THR A 268 9.33 -2.22 -5.94
C THR A 268 8.97 -2.77 -4.56
N ALA A 269 7.92 -2.27 -3.89
CA ALA A 269 7.46 -2.78 -2.61
C ALA A 269 6.99 -4.23 -2.72
N GLU A 270 7.45 -5.07 -1.80
CA GLU A 270 7.03 -6.44 -1.62
C GLU A 270 6.35 -6.58 -0.25
N GLY A 271 5.03 -6.68 -0.28
CA GLY A 271 4.19 -6.64 0.90
C GLY A 271 3.72 -5.22 1.25
N SER A 272 2.68 -5.16 2.08
CA SER A 272 2.03 -3.90 2.45
C SER A 272 2.92 -2.98 3.29
N LEU A 273 3.85 -3.49 4.10
CA LEU A 273 4.74 -2.65 4.91
C LEU A 273 5.60 -1.71 4.06
N GLN A 274 6.26 -2.24 3.03
CA GLN A 274 7.10 -1.44 2.14
C GLN A 274 6.27 -0.45 1.31
N GLY A 275 5.03 -0.82 0.96
CA GLY A 275 4.08 0.05 0.28
C GLY A 275 3.62 1.23 1.13
N LEU A 276 3.28 0.98 2.41
CA LEU A 276 2.94 2.03 3.37
C LEU A 276 4.10 2.99 3.61
N MET A 277 5.32 2.46 3.73
CA MET A 277 6.52 3.29 3.85
C MET A 277 6.70 4.18 2.62
N GLN A 278 6.49 3.67 1.40
CA GLN A 278 6.56 4.48 0.19
C GLN A 278 5.52 5.61 0.17
N VAL A 279 4.28 5.32 0.55
CA VAL A 279 3.22 6.35 0.64
C VAL A 279 3.61 7.44 1.64
N ARG A 280 4.08 7.03 2.83
CA ARG A 280 4.42 7.91 3.95
C ARG A 280 5.67 8.76 3.72
N ASP A 281 6.71 8.17 3.12
CA ASP A 281 8.06 8.73 3.10
C ASP A 281 8.48 9.24 1.72
N ASP A 282 7.80 8.86 0.64
CA ASP A 282 8.13 9.31 -0.72
C ASP A 282 6.99 10.09 -1.38
N LEU A 283 5.83 9.45 -1.58
CA LEU A 283 4.75 10.02 -2.38
C LEU A 283 4.09 11.22 -1.68
N ALA A 284 3.70 11.08 -0.40
CA ALA A 284 3.07 12.17 0.34
C ALA A 284 4.02 13.37 0.57
N PRO A 285 5.31 13.18 0.95
CA PRO A 285 6.26 14.28 1.06
C PRO A 285 6.57 14.98 -0.26
N THR A 286 6.60 14.23 -1.39
CA THR A 286 6.77 14.83 -2.72
C THR A 286 5.60 15.76 -3.05
N MET A 287 4.36 15.29 -2.84
CA MET A 287 3.17 16.14 -3.04
C MET A 287 3.15 17.33 -2.08
N GLN A 288 3.50 17.15 -0.80
CA GLN A 288 3.63 18.25 0.16
C GLN A 288 4.63 19.32 -0.33
N SER A 289 5.78 18.89 -0.88
CA SER A 289 6.78 19.80 -1.42
C SER A 289 6.27 20.56 -2.65
N GLN A 290 5.44 19.93 -3.48
CA GLN A 290 4.76 20.60 -4.59
C GLN A 290 3.79 21.68 -4.08
N LEU A 291 3.01 21.39 -3.04
CA LEU A 291 2.12 22.39 -2.42
C LEU A 291 2.91 23.54 -1.81
N ASP A 292 4.01 23.25 -1.11
CA ASP A 292 4.89 24.25 -0.51
C ASP A 292 5.49 25.19 -1.57
N GLU A 293 5.86 24.65 -2.75
CA GLU A 293 6.32 25.44 -3.88
C GLU A 293 5.21 26.29 -4.53
N ILE A 294 3.95 25.82 -4.57
CA ILE A 294 2.81 26.65 -4.99
C ILE A 294 2.63 27.82 -4.02
N ALA A 295 2.67 27.56 -2.70
CA ALA A 295 2.58 28.60 -1.68
C ALA A 295 3.72 29.62 -1.80
N ARG A 296 4.95 29.13 -2.02
CA ARG A 296 6.13 29.96 -2.27
C ARG A 296 5.97 30.85 -3.50
N GLY A 297 5.51 30.26 -4.60
CA GLY A 297 5.24 30.98 -5.84
C GLY A 297 4.24 32.10 -5.63
N LEU A 298 3.14 31.83 -4.91
CA LEU A 298 2.13 32.85 -4.59
C LEU A 298 2.70 33.99 -3.74
N ILE A 299 3.45 33.68 -2.68
CA ILE A 299 4.07 34.70 -1.82
C ILE A 299 5.05 35.56 -2.60
N THR A 300 5.86 34.94 -3.45
CA THR A 300 6.86 35.64 -4.28
C THR A 300 6.19 36.51 -5.35
N MET A 301 5.14 35.99 -6.00
CA MET A 301 4.40 36.69 -7.05
C MET A 301 3.67 37.93 -6.54
N PHE A 302 3.15 37.87 -5.31
CA PHE A 302 2.45 38.98 -4.65
C PHE A 302 3.34 39.76 -3.67
N ALA A 303 4.66 39.62 -3.77
CA ALA A 303 5.59 40.40 -2.95
C ALA A 303 5.41 41.91 -3.23
N GLU A 304 5.36 42.72 -2.17
CA GLU A 304 5.41 44.17 -2.29
C GLU A 304 6.86 44.62 -2.41
N LYS A 305 7.09 45.52 -3.36
CA LYS A 305 8.36 46.20 -3.56
C LYS A 305 8.28 47.61 -3.01
N PRO A 306 9.36 48.15 -2.44
CA PRO A 306 9.39 49.56 -2.02
C PRO A 306 9.04 50.47 -3.20
N ALA A 307 8.26 51.52 -2.93
CA ALA A 307 7.86 52.52 -3.93
C ALA A 307 9.07 53.27 -4.51
N ASP A 308 10.10 53.49 -3.67
CA ASP A 308 11.42 53.96 -4.11
C ASP A 308 12.40 52.77 -4.18
N PRO A 309 12.80 52.33 -5.39
CA PRO A 309 13.75 51.24 -5.58
C PRO A 309 15.15 51.53 -5.00
N THR A 310 15.46 52.79 -4.67
CA THR A 310 16.76 53.21 -4.12
C THR A 310 16.78 53.31 -2.59
N SER A 311 15.63 53.08 -1.94
CA SER A 311 15.47 53.15 -0.48
C SER A 311 16.31 52.13 0.31
N GLY A 312 16.77 51.06 -0.35
CA GLY A 312 17.48 49.95 0.29
C GLY A 312 16.59 49.05 1.16
N LEU A 313 15.27 49.27 1.15
CA LEU A 313 14.30 48.40 1.79
C LEU A 313 14.15 47.08 1.01
N PRO A 314 13.90 45.95 1.70
CA PRO A 314 13.73 44.66 1.04
C PRO A 314 12.32 44.50 0.42
N ASP A 315 12.18 43.53 -0.48
CA ASP A 315 10.85 43.04 -0.87
C ASP A 315 10.20 42.33 0.34
N MET A 316 8.89 42.55 0.55
CA MET A 316 8.15 42.00 1.68
C MET A 316 6.90 41.22 1.24
N PRO A 317 6.45 40.21 2.00
CA PRO A 317 5.19 39.51 1.68
C PRO A 317 4.01 40.49 1.58
N GLY A 318 3.28 40.45 0.46
CA GLY A 318 2.11 41.31 0.21
C GLY A 318 0.79 40.61 0.51
N LEU A 319 0.00 40.31 -0.54
CA LEU A 319 -1.32 39.66 -0.40
C LEU A 319 -1.23 38.35 0.37
N PHE A 320 -0.28 37.49 -0.01
CA PHE A 320 0.02 36.26 0.70
C PHE A 320 1.20 36.45 1.62
N THR A 321 1.06 35.98 2.85
CA THR A 321 2.09 35.94 3.88
C THR A 321 2.04 34.58 4.58
N TYR A 322 2.90 34.34 5.56
CA TYR A 322 3.00 33.05 6.24
C TYR A 322 3.48 33.20 7.68
N GLY A 323 3.25 32.16 8.47
CA GLY A 323 3.73 32.06 9.84
C GLY A 323 2.92 32.85 10.87
N SER A 324 3.27 32.66 12.15
CA SER A 324 2.75 33.41 13.29
C SER A 324 3.87 33.61 14.31
N PRO A 325 4.41 34.83 14.50
CA PRO A 325 4.02 36.09 13.85
C PRO A 325 4.24 36.09 12.33
N LEU A 326 3.59 37.03 11.63
CA LEU A 326 3.68 37.14 10.17
C LEU A 326 5.12 37.37 9.73
N ALA A 327 5.53 36.66 8.69
CA ALA A 327 6.87 36.78 8.12
C ALA A 327 7.10 38.15 7.47
N THR A 328 8.34 38.62 7.56
CA THR A 328 8.81 39.90 7.00
C THR A 328 9.81 39.71 5.85
N THR A 329 9.95 38.49 5.35
CA THR A 329 10.92 38.11 4.32
C THR A 329 10.26 37.26 3.25
N ILE A 330 10.68 37.40 1.99
CA ILE A 330 10.27 36.49 0.92
C ILE A 330 11.02 35.16 1.06
N PRO A 331 10.34 34.01 0.92
CA PRO A 331 11.00 32.71 0.90
C PRO A 331 12.07 32.60 -0.21
N PRO A 332 13.16 31.86 -0.01
CA PRO A 332 14.25 31.80 -1.00
C PRO A 332 13.79 31.17 -2.32
N ASP A 333 14.26 31.73 -3.45
CA ASP A 333 13.85 31.27 -4.78
C ASP A 333 14.36 29.87 -5.13
N GLY A 334 13.54 29.09 -5.83
CA GLY A 334 13.89 27.75 -6.31
C GLY A 334 14.18 26.71 -5.22
N THR A 335 13.81 26.96 -3.96
CA THR A 335 14.02 26.03 -2.84
C THR A 335 12.75 25.78 -2.06
N VAL A 336 12.45 24.49 -1.79
CA VAL A 336 11.32 24.11 -0.94
C VAL A 336 11.52 24.68 0.45
N SER A 337 10.51 25.39 0.94
CA SER A 337 10.37 25.78 2.35
C SER A 337 9.34 24.86 3.01
N PRO A 338 9.76 23.80 3.73
CA PRO A 338 8.83 22.78 4.23
C PRO A 338 7.74 23.38 5.12
N GLY A 339 6.48 23.06 4.83
CA GLY A 339 5.32 23.49 5.63
C GLY A 339 4.81 24.90 5.29
N LEU A 340 5.35 25.51 4.23
CA LEU A 340 4.88 26.81 3.77
C LEU A 340 3.41 26.77 3.32
N ALA A 341 2.96 25.69 2.67
CA ALA A 341 1.56 25.52 2.30
C ALA A 341 0.63 25.33 3.51
N ALA A 342 1.14 24.77 4.62
CA ALA A 342 0.38 24.66 5.86
C ALA A 342 0.23 26.02 6.58
N SER A 343 1.17 26.94 6.36
CA SER A 343 1.27 28.21 7.10
C SER A 343 0.91 29.44 6.28
N ILE A 344 0.70 29.30 4.96
CA ILE A 344 0.29 30.40 4.08
C ILE A 344 -1.07 30.94 4.52
N THR A 345 -1.19 32.26 4.52
CA THR A 345 -2.42 32.99 4.85
C THR A 345 -2.50 34.27 4.05
N VAL A 346 -3.69 34.85 3.96
CA VAL A 346 -3.87 36.20 3.40
C VAL A 346 -3.52 37.23 4.47
N ASN A 347 -2.77 38.26 4.11
CA ASN A 347 -2.34 39.28 5.04
C ASN A 347 -3.57 39.99 5.67
N PRO A 348 -3.70 40.00 7.02
CA PRO A 348 -4.83 40.61 7.71
C PRO A 348 -5.10 42.07 7.34
N ALA A 349 -4.09 42.81 6.89
CA ALA A 349 -4.22 44.18 6.43
C ALA A 349 -5.19 44.35 5.24
N LEU A 350 -5.53 43.28 4.52
CA LEU A 350 -6.48 43.31 3.41
C LEU A 350 -7.87 42.75 3.77
N ILE A 351 -8.03 42.14 4.94
CA ILE A 351 -9.25 41.41 5.30
C ILE A 351 -10.20 42.34 6.08
N ILE A 352 -11.35 42.69 5.49
CA ILE A 352 -12.35 43.60 6.08
C ILE A 352 -12.77 43.14 7.48
N SER A 353 -13.04 41.85 7.68
CA SER A 353 -13.47 41.30 8.98
C SER A 353 -12.40 41.40 10.08
N LYS A 354 -11.14 41.68 9.71
CA LYS A 354 -10.02 41.93 10.63
C LYS A 354 -9.64 43.43 10.70
N GLY A 355 -10.46 44.32 10.12
CA GLY A 355 -10.20 45.76 10.07
C GLY A 355 -9.26 46.21 8.94
N GLY A 356 -8.97 45.32 7.98
CA GLY A 356 -8.13 45.60 6.81
C GLY A 356 -8.86 46.30 5.66
N ASN A 357 -8.10 46.71 4.66
CA ASN A 357 -8.56 47.37 3.44
C ASN A 357 -8.18 46.56 2.17
N PRO A 358 -9.14 45.94 1.46
CA PRO A 358 -8.87 45.24 0.21
C PRO A 358 -8.28 46.11 -0.91
N GLU A 359 -8.51 47.43 -0.88
CA GLU A 359 -7.97 48.35 -1.89
C GLU A 359 -6.45 48.46 -1.85
N LEU A 360 -5.78 47.94 -0.82
CA LEU A 360 -4.32 47.81 -0.81
C LEU A 360 -3.81 46.89 -1.93
N LEU A 361 -4.64 45.99 -2.49
CA LEU A 361 -4.30 45.27 -3.71
C LEU A 361 -4.10 46.18 -4.92
N ARG A 362 -4.84 47.28 -4.96
CA ARG A 362 -4.73 48.32 -5.98
C ARG A 362 -3.60 49.27 -5.65
N ASP A 363 -3.52 49.72 -4.41
CA ASP A 363 -2.70 50.88 -4.05
C ASP A 363 -1.29 50.53 -3.58
N GLY A 364 -1.08 49.29 -3.13
CA GLY A 364 0.08 48.90 -2.33
C GLY A 364 -0.01 49.47 -0.91
N GLY A 365 1.07 49.31 -0.15
CA GLY A 365 1.19 49.80 1.22
C GLY A 365 0.76 48.82 2.30
N ILE A 366 0.67 47.52 1.97
CA ILE A 366 0.40 46.45 2.93
C ILE A 366 1.49 46.42 4.02
N ASN A 367 2.73 46.72 3.63
CA ASN A 367 3.90 46.80 4.53
C ASN A 367 4.24 48.24 4.98
N GLY A 368 3.29 49.17 4.89
CA GLY A 368 3.45 50.56 5.32
C GLY A 368 3.65 51.55 4.18
N THR A 369 3.87 52.82 4.54
CA THR A 369 3.86 53.95 3.59
C THR A 369 4.93 53.86 2.51
N ASP A 370 6.06 53.23 2.80
CA ASP A 370 7.18 53.08 1.87
C ASP A 370 6.88 52.09 0.72
N TYR A 371 5.78 51.34 0.81
CA TYR A 371 5.33 50.36 -0.18
C TYR A 371 4.08 50.83 -0.96
N VAL A 372 3.63 52.07 -0.77
CA VAL A 372 2.48 52.62 -1.49
C VAL A 372 2.88 52.98 -2.92
N ILE A 373 2.34 52.26 -3.90
CA ILE A 373 2.64 52.44 -5.33
C ILE A 373 1.74 53.52 -5.95
N ASN A 374 0.44 53.50 -5.65
CA ASN A 374 -0.50 54.48 -6.19
C ASN A 374 -0.77 55.58 -5.16
N THR A 375 -0.16 56.74 -5.38
CA THR A 375 -0.39 57.92 -4.53
C THR A 375 -1.52 58.79 -5.06
N ALA A 376 -2.27 59.46 -4.17
CA ALA A 376 -3.34 60.39 -4.53
C ALA A 376 -2.86 61.57 -5.42
N THR A 377 -1.57 61.90 -5.37
CA THR A 377 -0.91 62.91 -6.21
C THR A 377 -0.77 62.50 -7.69
N SER A 378 -0.95 61.21 -8.02
CA SER A 378 -0.84 60.68 -9.38
C SER A 378 -2.11 60.86 -10.23
N GLY A 379 -3.21 61.39 -9.66
CA GLY A 379 -4.37 61.93 -10.41
C GLY A 379 -5.13 61.00 -11.34
N GLY A 380 -4.97 59.67 -11.26
CA GLY A 380 -5.60 58.72 -12.17
C GLY A 380 -6.71 57.91 -11.50
N THR A 381 -7.94 58.02 -11.98
CA THR A 381 -9.07 57.11 -11.62
C THR A 381 -8.85 55.67 -12.10
N GLY A 382 -7.77 55.41 -12.84
CA GLY A 382 -7.54 54.17 -13.56
C GLY A 382 -6.59 53.16 -12.92
N PHE A 383 -6.08 53.37 -11.68
CA PHE A 383 -5.03 52.61 -10.94
C PHE A 383 -5.04 51.06 -11.08
N SER A 384 -4.88 50.56 -12.29
CA SER A 384 -5.02 49.14 -12.66
C SER A 384 -3.67 48.51 -12.94
N ALA A 385 -2.60 49.31 -13.06
CA ALA A 385 -1.28 48.82 -13.42
C ALA A 385 -0.74 47.79 -12.41
N LEU A 386 -0.87 48.04 -11.11
CA LEU A 386 -0.44 47.10 -10.06
C LEU A 386 -1.24 45.79 -10.13
N ILE A 387 -2.57 45.87 -10.21
CA ILE A 387 -3.43 44.68 -10.31
C ILE A 387 -3.12 43.88 -11.59
N ARG A 388 -2.94 44.56 -12.74
CA ARG A 388 -2.55 43.92 -14.01
C ARG A 388 -1.17 43.29 -13.95
N SER A 389 -0.26 43.81 -13.14
CA SER A 389 1.05 43.19 -12.93
C SER A 389 0.90 41.83 -12.25
N TYR A 390 -0.01 41.69 -11.26
CA TYR A 390 -0.34 40.40 -10.66
C TYR A 390 -0.98 39.45 -11.66
N VAL A 391 -1.95 39.92 -12.47
CA VAL A 391 -2.58 39.13 -13.54
C VAL A 391 -1.54 38.58 -14.52
N THR A 392 -0.61 39.43 -14.96
CA THR A 392 0.48 39.04 -15.87
C THR A 392 1.45 38.06 -15.23
N ALA A 393 1.68 38.18 -13.91
CA ALA A 393 2.63 37.34 -13.19
C ALA A 393 2.16 35.88 -13.05
N PHE A 394 0.85 35.59 -13.15
CA PHE A 394 0.33 34.21 -13.17
C PHE A 394 0.85 33.38 -14.35
N ASP A 395 1.19 34.04 -15.48
CA ASP A 395 1.74 33.41 -16.68
C ASP A 395 3.27 33.58 -16.80
N ALA A 396 3.87 34.40 -15.93
CA ALA A 396 5.31 34.60 -15.92
C ALA A 396 6.05 33.36 -15.39
N PRO A 397 7.18 32.95 -16.01
CA PRO A 397 7.96 31.82 -15.53
C PRO A 397 8.63 32.15 -14.18
N MET A 398 8.59 31.17 -13.28
CA MET A 398 9.24 31.20 -11.97
C MET A 398 10.10 29.95 -11.80
N ASN A 399 11.17 30.04 -11.02
CA ASN A 399 11.98 28.88 -10.68
C ASN A 399 11.30 28.09 -9.58
N PHE A 400 11.28 26.76 -9.69
CA PHE A 400 10.78 25.84 -8.68
C PHE A 400 11.84 24.81 -8.31
N ALA A 401 11.74 24.27 -7.11
CA ALA A 401 12.72 23.32 -6.60
C ALA A 401 12.72 21.99 -7.38
N ALA A 402 13.91 21.52 -7.80
CA ALA A 402 14.07 20.26 -8.55
C ALA A 402 13.65 19.01 -7.77
N SER A 403 13.58 19.08 -6.44
CA SER A 403 13.17 17.96 -5.58
C SER A 403 11.69 17.61 -5.71
N THR A 404 10.86 18.45 -6.33
CA THR A 404 9.41 18.22 -6.47
C THR A 404 9.03 17.26 -7.60
N ARG A 405 10.02 16.80 -8.39
CA ARG A 405 9.86 15.84 -9.50
C ARG A 405 8.95 16.32 -10.64
N ILE A 406 8.74 17.62 -10.75
CA ILE A 406 8.03 18.28 -11.85
C ILE A 406 8.85 19.46 -12.38
N ASP A 407 8.33 20.17 -13.38
CA ASP A 407 9.02 21.26 -14.08
C ASP A 407 9.59 22.33 -13.13
N THR A 408 10.86 22.68 -13.32
CA THR A 408 11.59 23.62 -12.45
C THR A 408 11.57 25.07 -12.93
N ASN A 409 11.04 25.34 -14.13
CA ASN A 409 10.88 26.69 -14.65
C ASN A 409 9.60 26.78 -15.50
N THR A 410 8.54 27.33 -14.92
CA THR A 410 7.22 27.43 -15.55
C THR A 410 6.37 28.50 -14.83
N SER A 411 5.20 28.84 -15.35
CA SER A 411 4.25 29.69 -14.63
C SER A 411 3.58 28.95 -13.48
N ILE A 412 3.08 29.68 -12.48
CA ILE A 412 2.47 29.08 -11.29
C ILE A 412 1.18 28.29 -11.59
N LEU A 413 0.38 28.74 -12.56
CA LEU A 413 -0.81 28.00 -13.02
C LEU A 413 -0.43 26.68 -13.68
N LYS A 414 0.62 26.70 -14.50
CA LYS A 414 1.14 25.51 -15.16
C LYS A 414 1.77 24.56 -14.15
N TYR A 415 2.51 25.08 -13.16
CA TYR A 415 3.06 24.28 -12.06
C TYR A 415 1.96 23.58 -11.25
N GLY A 416 0.91 24.30 -10.85
CA GLY A 416 -0.25 23.72 -10.15
C GLY A 416 -0.95 22.63 -10.98
N THR A 417 -1.09 22.84 -12.29
CA THR A 417 -1.65 21.83 -13.21
C THR A 417 -0.73 20.61 -13.35
N ASN A 418 0.60 20.84 -13.44
CA ASN A 418 1.60 19.77 -13.53
C ASN A 418 1.68 18.94 -12.24
N SER A 419 1.46 19.54 -11.06
CA SER A 419 1.38 18.82 -9.79
C SER A 419 0.24 17.79 -9.79
N MET A 420 -0.95 18.16 -10.28
CA MET A 420 -2.06 17.19 -10.46
C MET A 420 -1.76 16.18 -11.57
N GLY A 421 -1.09 16.61 -12.63
CA GLY A 421 -0.60 15.70 -13.70
C GLY A 421 0.37 14.64 -13.18
N TRP A 422 1.27 15.01 -12.27
CA TRP A 422 2.18 14.07 -11.59
C TRP A 422 1.42 13.03 -10.77
N LEU A 423 0.43 13.46 -9.97
CA LEU A 423 -0.39 12.54 -9.19
C LEU A 423 -1.15 11.54 -10.08
N GLU A 424 -1.75 12.01 -11.17
CA GLU A 424 -2.43 11.12 -12.13
C GLU A 424 -1.47 10.20 -12.87
N GLN A 425 -0.25 10.66 -13.18
CA GLN A 425 0.77 9.81 -13.77
C GLN A 425 1.17 8.68 -12.82
N GLU A 426 1.44 9.00 -11.55
CA GLU A 426 1.77 8.00 -10.54
C GLU A 426 0.61 7.02 -10.33
N ARG A 427 -0.62 7.53 -10.20
CA ARG A 427 -1.83 6.70 -10.03
C ARG A 427 -2.10 5.82 -11.25
N SER A 428 -1.96 6.34 -12.46
CA SER A 428 -2.17 5.57 -13.68
C SER A 428 -1.13 4.45 -13.80
N GLY A 429 0.15 4.76 -13.54
CA GLY A 429 1.21 3.75 -13.51
C GLY A 429 0.94 2.68 -12.46
N ALA A 430 0.52 3.08 -11.26
CA ALA A 430 0.16 2.16 -10.18
C ALA A 430 -1.07 1.32 -10.51
N THR A 431 -2.05 1.86 -11.24
CA THR A 431 -3.25 1.13 -11.69
C THR A 431 -2.87 0.01 -12.66
N SER A 432 -2.13 0.32 -13.72
CA SER A 432 -1.68 -0.68 -14.69
C SER A 432 -0.77 -1.74 -14.05
N ALA A 433 0.10 -1.33 -13.12
CA ALA A 433 0.95 -2.26 -12.38
C ALA A 433 0.14 -3.15 -11.42
N ASN A 434 -0.91 -2.62 -10.78
CA ASN A 434 -1.79 -3.39 -9.91
C ASN A 434 -2.53 -4.46 -10.71
N GLU A 435 -3.13 -4.11 -11.85
CA GLU A 435 -3.77 -5.07 -12.75
C GLU A 435 -2.82 -6.21 -13.14
N ALA A 436 -1.59 -5.89 -13.54
CA ALA A 436 -0.59 -6.89 -13.92
C ALA A 436 -0.17 -7.80 -12.76
N LYS A 437 0.12 -7.23 -11.58
CA LYS A 437 0.59 -7.99 -10.40
C LYS A 437 -0.53 -8.81 -9.76
N SER A 438 -1.76 -8.28 -9.70
CA SER A 438 -2.94 -9.03 -9.26
C SER A 438 -3.25 -10.20 -10.21
N ALA A 439 -3.21 -9.98 -11.52
CA ALA A 439 -3.40 -11.07 -12.49
C ALA A 439 -2.31 -12.14 -12.39
N LEU A 440 -1.05 -11.75 -12.15
CA LEU A 440 0.05 -12.69 -11.90
C LEU A 440 -0.19 -13.51 -10.63
N TYR A 441 -0.63 -12.87 -9.54
CA TYR A 441 -0.98 -13.55 -8.30
C TYR A 441 -2.13 -14.53 -8.50
N GLU A 442 -3.24 -14.09 -9.11
CA GLU A 442 -4.39 -14.94 -9.41
C GLU A 442 -3.99 -16.15 -10.26
N ARG A 443 -3.22 -15.93 -11.34
CA ARG A 443 -2.72 -17.02 -12.19
C ARG A 443 -1.84 -18.00 -11.42
N SER A 444 -0.95 -17.50 -10.56
CA SER A 444 -0.05 -18.33 -9.75
C SER A 444 -0.85 -19.15 -8.72
N ALA A 445 -1.79 -18.50 -8.03
CA ALA A 445 -2.67 -19.12 -7.05
C ALA A 445 -3.59 -20.17 -7.69
N THR A 446 -4.19 -19.89 -8.85
CA THR A 446 -4.99 -20.87 -9.60
C THR A 446 -4.13 -22.03 -10.09
N SER A 447 -2.92 -21.76 -10.60
CA SER A 447 -2.02 -22.84 -11.04
C SER A 447 -1.59 -23.74 -9.88
N TYR A 448 -1.29 -23.14 -8.74
CA TYR A 448 -0.99 -23.88 -7.51
C TYR A 448 -2.20 -24.70 -7.06
N SER A 449 -3.38 -24.08 -6.98
CA SER A 449 -4.65 -24.73 -6.61
C SER A 449 -4.98 -25.89 -7.56
N ASN A 450 -4.86 -25.74 -8.88
CA ASN A 450 -5.09 -26.84 -9.82
C ASN A 450 -4.17 -28.05 -9.60
N SER A 451 -2.98 -27.83 -9.01
CA SER A 451 -2.02 -28.90 -8.73
C SER A 451 -2.21 -29.53 -7.35
N THR A 452 -2.86 -28.84 -6.40
CA THR A 452 -2.87 -29.24 -4.98
C THR A 452 -4.26 -29.34 -4.36
N ALA A 453 -5.29 -28.76 -4.98
CA ALA A 453 -6.65 -28.74 -4.45
C ALA A 453 -7.36 -30.09 -4.61
N VAL A 454 -8.42 -30.27 -3.83
CA VAL A 454 -9.29 -31.44 -3.87
C VAL A 454 -10.36 -31.26 -4.95
N SER A 455 -10.52 -32.26 -5.81
CA SER A 455 -11.65 -32.35 -6.75
C SER A 455 -12.71 -33.29 -6.18
N LEU A 456 -13.91 -32.77 -5.90
CA LEU A 456 -15.00 -33.57 -5.34
C LEU A 456 -15.36 -34.75 -6.23
N ASP A 457 -15.40 -34.57 -7.55
CA ASP A 457 -15.74 -35.63 -8.50
C ASP A 457 -14.68 -36.75 -8.50
N GLU A 458 -13.39 -36.37 -8.41
CA GLU A 458 -12.31 -37.36 -8.29
C GLU A 458 -12.39 -38.12 -6.97
N GLU A 459 -12.65 -37.43 -5.85
CA GLU A 459 -12.77 -38.07 -4.54
C GLU A 459 -14.01 -38.98 -4.46
N LEU A 460 -15.14 -38.58 -5.06
CA LEU A 460 -16.35 -39.42 -5.12
C LEU A 460 -16.14 -40.66 -6.00
N SER A 461 -15.48 -40.50 -7.15
CA SER A 461 -15.11 -41.65 -7.99
C SER A 461 -14.18 -42.60 -7.24
N LEU A 462 -13.17 -42.07 -6.54
CA LEU A 462 -12.25 -42.86 -5.73
C LEU A 462 -12.99 -43.58 -4.59
N LEU A 463 -13.94 -42.91 -3.94
CA LEU A 463 -14.77 -43.51 -2.89
C LEU A 463 -15.59 -44.69 -3.42
N MET A 464 -16.17 -44.57 -4.63
CA MET A 464 -16.87 -45.68 -5.29
C MET A 464 -15.94 -46.88 -5.56
N ASP A 465 -14.71 -46.63 -6.01
CA ASP A 465 -13.72 -47.69 -6.25
C ASP A 465 -13.29 -48.38 -4.95
N ILE A 466 -13.13 -47.61 -3.86
CA ILE A 466 -12.84 -48.15 -2.52
C ILE A 466 -14.00 -49.02 -2.03
N GLU A 467 -15.26 -48.57 -2.21
CA GLU A 467 -16.44 -49.37 -1.86
C GLU A 467 -16.51 -50.69 -2.63
N GLN A 468 -16.19 -50.69 -3.93
CA GLN A 468 -16.15 -51.91 -4.73
C GLN A 468 -15.07 -52.87 -4.23
N SER A 469 -13.89 -52.35 -3.89
CA SER A 469 -12.79 -53.13 -3.32
C SER A 469 -13.16 -53.75 -1.97
N TYR A 470 -13.85 -52.99 -1.12
CA TYR A 470 -14.37 -53.49 0.16
C TYR A 470 -15.43 -54.59 -0.05
N LYS A 471 -16.39 -54.40 -0.98
CA LYS A 471 -17.40 -55.41 -1.34
C LYS A 471 -16.75 -56.70 -1.87
N ALA A 472 -15.68 -56.59 -2.65
CA ALA A 472 -14.92 -57.73 -3.14
C ALA A 472 -14.21 -58.50 -2.00
N ALA A 473 -13.59 -57.78 -1.05
CA ALA A 473 -12.97 -58.38 0.13
C ALA A 473 -13.99 -59.14 1.00
N THR A 474 -15.18 -58.57 1.21
CA THR A 474 -16.26 -59.25 1.95
C THR A 474 -16.67 -60.56 1.27
N LYS A 475 -16.77 -60.59 -0.07
CA LYS A 475 -17.03 -61.83 -0.82
C LYS A 475 -15.91 -62.87 -0.67
N LEU A 476 -14.65 -62.43 -0.62
CA LEU A 476 -13.52 -63.32 -0.35
C LEU A 476 -13.61 -63.94 1.06
N VAL A 477 -13.98 -63.16 2.06
CA VAL A 477 -14.17 -63.67 3.43
C VAL A 477 -15.31 -64.67 3.48
N THR A 478 -16.46 -64.38 2.86
CA THR A 478 -17.60 -65.31 2.87
C THR A 478 -17.26 -66.64 2.19
N THR A 479 -16.54 -66.60 1.07
CA THR A 479 -16.11 -67.83 0.37
C THR A 479 -15.06 -68.62 1.16
N VAL A 480 -14.14 -67.96 1.87
CA VAL A 480 -13.20 -68.62 2.78
C VAL A 480 -13.92 -69.27 3.95
N ASP A 481 -14.93 -68.59 4.53
CA ASP A 481 -15.75 -69.13 5.62
C ASP A 481 -16.55 -70.37 5.20
N GLU A 482 -17.15 -70.34 4.00
CA GLU A 482 -17.83 -71.51 3.41
C GLU A 482 -16.89 -72.70 3.19
N MET A 483 -15.66 -72.46 2.70
CA MET A 483 -14.65 -73.50 2.52
C MET A 483 -14.14 -74.07 3.86
N LEU A 484 -13.94 -73.22 4.88
CA LEU A 484 -13.57 -73.65 6.23
C LEU A 484 -14.66 -74.53 6.84
N LYS A 485 -15.93 -74.13 6.70
CA LYS A 485 -17.07 -74.89 7.17
C LYS A 485 -17.16 -76.26 6.48
N SER A 486 -16.98 -76.30 5.15
CA SER A 486 -16.96 -77.55 4.39
C SER A 486 -15.81 -78.49 4.81
N LEU A 487 -14.63 -77.94 5.13
CA LEU A 487 -13.52 -78.73 5.69
C LEU A 487 -13.82 -79.29 7.08
N MET A 488 -14.46 -78.49 7.94
CA MET A 488 -14.86 -78.92 9.29
C MET A 488 -15.94 -80.02 9.24
N ASP A 489 -16.86 -79.92 8.29
CA ASP A 489 -17.92 -80.92 8.07
C ASP A 489 -17.38 -82.24 7.48
N MET A 490 -16.25 -82.23 6.76
CA MET A 490 -15.58 -83.45 6.27
C MET A 490 -14.73 -84.18 7.33
N VAL A 491 -14.40 -83.51 8.44
CA VAL A 491 -13.60 -84.09 9.55
C VAL A 491 -14.49 -84.68 10.65
N ARG A 492 -15.79 -84.43 10.59
CA ARG A 492 -16.84 -85.13 11.35
C ARG A 492 -17.31 -86.38 10.62
#